data_AF-A0A4Q1VR49-F1
#
_entry.id   AF-A0A4Q1VR49-F1
#
_cell.length_a   1.000
_cell.length_b   1.000
_cell.length_c   1.000
_cell.angle_alpha   90.00
_cell.angle_beta   90.00
_cell.angle_gamma   90.00
#
_symmetry.space_group_name_H-M   'P 1'
#
loop_
_entity.id
_entity.type
_entity.pdbx_description
1 polymer ?
#
loop_
_entity_poly.entity_id
_entity_poly.type
_entity_poly.pdbx_seq_one_letter_code
_entity_poly.pdbx_strand_id
1 'polypeptide(L)'
;MPEYKNPPPRILRPRVELPTLEEAVTAAQCMSDSPEQQAELAAQLMGVPVAEVVPFIRKAAHRTTVMTPNRSVVVVRRPTRTFSPRLAEAMRR
;
A
#
# COMPACT_ATOMS: atom_id res chain seq x y z
N MET A 1 -15.36 13.85 -36.40
CA MET A 1 -14.73 13.37 -35.14
C MET A 1 -13.24 13.27 -35.40
N PRO A 2 -12.39 14.07 -34.74
CA PRO A 2 -10.95 13.96 -34.96
C PRO A 2 -10.45 12.62 -34.41
N GLU A 3 -9.72 11.86 -35.22
CA GLU A 3 -8.99 10.67 -34.78
C GLU A 3 -7.80 11.11 -33.94
N TYR A 4 -7.80 10.76 -32.65
CA TYR A 4 -6.67 11.04 -31.78
C TYR A 4 -5.51 10.09 -32.12
N LYS A 5 -4.34 10.66 -32.38
CA LYS A 5 -3.08 9.95 -32.71
C LYS A 5 -2.69 8.88 -31.68
N ASN A 6 -3.18 9.01 -30.44
CA ASN A 6 -3.11 7.98 -29.40
C ASN A 6 -4.51 7.76 -28.82
N PRO A 7 -5.12 6.57 -28.96
CA PRO A 7 -6.38 6.27 -28.32
C PRO A 7 -6.22 6.34 -26.79
N PRO A 8 -7.27 6.72 -26.03
CA PRO A 8 -7.21 6.71 -24.58
C PRO A 8 -6.81 5.32 -24.09
N PRO A 9 -5.98 5.23 -23.03
CA PRO A 9 -5.53 3.95 -22.52
C PRO A 9 -6.74 3.07 -22.19
N ARG A 10 -6.70 1.81 -22.65
CA ARG A 10 -7.72 0.84 -22.28
C ARG A 10 -7.73 0.72 -20.77
N ILE A 11 -8.87 1.02 -20.15
CA ILE A 11 -9.06 0.84 -18.71
C ILE A 11 -9.03 -0.66 -18.44
N LEU A 12 -7.89 -1.17 -18.00
CA LEU A 12 -7.76 -2.54 -17.55
C LEU A 12 -8.41 -2.64 -16.18
N ARG A 13 -9.36 -3.57 -16.02
CA ARG A 13 -9.90 -3.89 -14.69
C ARG A 13 -8.79 -4.60 -13.91
N PRO A 14 -8.37 -4.07 -12.75
CA PRO A 14 -7.42 -4.76 -11.89
C PRO A 14 -8.00 -6.13 -11.52
N ARG A 15 -7.16 -7.16 -11.55
CA ARG A 15 -7.53 -8.44 -10.98
C ARG A 15 -7.64 -8.25 -9.46
N VAL A 16 -8.82 -8.47 -8.92
CA VAL A 16 -9.08 -8.38 -7.48
C VAL A 16 -8.81 -9.74 -6.88
N GLU A 17 -7.67 -9.86 -6.20
CA GLU A 17 -7.37 -11.03 -5.37
C GLU A 17 -8.04 -10.87 -4.00
N LEU A 18 -8.45 -11.98 -3.40
CA LEU A 18 -8.95 -11.98 -2.02
C LEU A 18 -7.84 -11.54 -1.07
N PRO A 19 -8.17 -10.84 0.04
CA PRO A 19 -7.16 -10.42 1.01
C PRO A 19 -6.50 -11.65 1.62
N THR A 20 -5.21 -11.52 1.95
CA THR A 20 -4.51 -12.55 2.72
C THR A 20 -5.06 -12.61 4.15
N LEU A 21 -4.79 -13.72 4.84
CA LEU A 21 -5.29 -13.91 6.20
C LEU A 21 -4.76 -12.85 7.17
N GLU A 22 -3.49 -12.48 7.07
CA GLU A 22 -2.90 -11.45 7.91
C GLU A 22 -3.52 -10.06 7.66
N GLU A 23 -3.80 -9.73 6.41
CA GLU A 23 -4.47 -8.47 6.03
C GLU A 23 -5.92 -8.44 6.54
N ALA A 24 -6.66 -9.54 6.38
CA ALA A 24 -8.04 -9.65 6.88
C ALA A 24 -8.12 -9.56 8.40
N VAL A 25 -7.20 -10.22 9.12
CA VAL A 25 -7.08 -10.12 10.59
C VAL A 25 -6.78 -8.69 11.02
N THR A 26 -5.83 -8.03 10.36
CA THR A 26 -5.44 -6.65 10.68
C THR A 26 -6.61 -5.69 10.44
N ALA A 27 -7.30 -5.83 9.30
CA ALA A 27 -8.48 -5.02 8.99
C ALA A 27 -9.60 -5.24 10.00
N ALA A 28 -9.89 -6.49 10.38
CA ALA A 28 -10.92 -6.82 11.37
C ALA A 28 -10.59 -6.23 12.76
N GLN A 29 -9.32 -6.28 13.19
CA GLN A 29 -8.86 -5.65 14.42
C GLN A 29 -9.02 -4.12 14.40
N CYS A 30 -8.88 -3.49 13.24
CA CYS A 30 -9.14 -2.05 13.10
C CYS A 30 -10.64 -1.71 13.12
N MET A 31 -11.53 -2.69 12.92
CA MET A 31 -12.98 -2.46 12.83
C MET A 31 -13.72 -2.82 14.13
N SER A 32 -13.20 -3.72 14.96
CA SER A 32 -13.83 -4.12 16.22
C SER A 32 -12.79 -4.54 17.27
N ASP A 33 -13.10 -4.34 18.55
CA ASP A 33 -12.29 -4.76 19.69
C ASP A 33 -12.69 -6.15 20.24
N SER A 34 -13.84 -6.70 19.84
CA SER A 34 -14.29 -8.04 20.28
C SER A 34 -13.67 -9.12 19.41
N PRO A 35 -13.03 -10.15 20.00
CA PRO A 35 -12.39 -11.22 19.23
C PRO A 35 -13.39 -12.06 18.43
N GLU A 36 -14.62 -12.21 18.92
CA GLU A 36 -15.71 -12.89 18.21
C GLU A 36 -16.08 -12.12 16.92
N GLN A 37 -16.30 -10.81 17.05
CA GLN A 37 -16.63 -9.95 15.91
C GLN A 37 -15.48 -9.83 14.92
N GLN A 38 -14.24 -9.76 15.40
CA GLN A 38 -13.05 -9.76 14.54
C GLN A 38 -12.97 -11.04 13.69
N ALA A 39 -13.28 -12.20 14.26
CA ALA A 39 -13.27 -13.47 13.54
C ALA A 39 -14.35 -13.53 12.45
N GLU A 40 -15.56 -13.01 12.74
CA GLU A 40 -16.63 -12.91 11.75
C GLU A 40 -16.27 -11.97 10.60
N LEU A 41 -15.71 -10.80 10.90
CA LEU A 41 -15.31 -9.83 9.88
C LEU A 41 -14.18 -10.36 9.00
N ALA A 42 -13.13 -10.95 9.59
CA ALA A 42 -12.03 -11.51 8.82
C ALA A 42 -12.47 -12.70 7.95
N ALA A 43 -13.40 -13.53 8.44
CA ALA A 43 -14.02 -14.60 7.66
C ALA A 43 -14.82 -14.05 6.46
N GLN A 44 -15.60 -12.98 6.66
CA GLN A 44 -16.34 -12.31 5.58
C GLN A 44 -15.39 -11.70 4.52
N LEU A 45 -14.28 -11.11 4.95
CA LEU A 45 -13.28 -10.52 4.05
C LEU A 45 -12.60 -11.58 3.17
N MET A 46 -12.35 -12.78 3.72
CA MET A 46 -11.68 -13.86 3.01
C MET A 46 -12.64 -14.80 2.26
N GLY A 47 -13.93 -14.84 2.62
CA GLY A 47 -14.89 -15.81 2.10
C GLY A 47 -14.67 -17.24 2.62
N VAL A 48 -14.11 -17.38 3.82
CA VAL A 48 -13.81 -18.67 4.48
C VAL A 48 -14.67 -18.83 5.75
N PRO A 49 -14.86 -20.05 6.28
CA PRO A 49 -15.63 -20.22 7.51
C PRO A 49 -14.89 -19.62 8.72
N VAL A 50 -15.67 -19.10 9.68
CA VAL A 50 -15.16 -18.44 10.90
C VAL A 50 -14.17 -19.33 11.66
N ALA A 51 -14.45 -20.63 11.74
CA ALA A 51 -13.62 -21.62 12.44
C ALA A 51 -12.16 -21.64 11.96
N GLU A 52 -11.89 -21.34 10.69
CA GLU A 52 -10.53 -21.28 10.14
C GLU A 52 -9.78 -20.02 10.59
N VAL A 53 -10.49 -18.95 10.97
CA VAL A 53 -9.91 -17.63 11.28
C VAL A 53 -9.72 -17.43 12.79
N VAL A 54 -10.56 -18.05 13.63
CA VAL A 54 -10.46 -18.00 15.11
C VAL A 54 -9.05 -18.22 15.67
N PRO A 55 -8.27 -19.24 15.26
CA PRO A 55 -6.94 -19.47 15.83
C PRO A 55 -5.98 -18.31 15.55
N PHE A 56 -6.13 -17.62 14.41
CA PHE A 56 -5.29 -16.50 14.03
C PHE A 56 -5.65 -15.22 14.78
N ILE A 57 -6.94 -14.96 14.99
CA ILE A 57 -7.40 -13.83 15.82
C ILE A 57 -6.90 -13.98 17.25
N ARG A 58 -7.02 -15.17 17.85
CA ARG A 58 -6.51 -15.44 19.19
C ARG A 58 -5.00 -15.22 19.28
N LYS A 59 -4.25 -15.69 18.29
CA LYS A 59 -2.81 -15.46 18.21
C LYS A 59 -2.46 -13.97 18.07
N ALA A 60 -3.24 -13.23 17.28
CA ALA A 60 -3.02 -11.81 17.05
C ALA A 60 -3.38 -10.94 18.26
N ALA A 61 -4.39 -11.31 19.06
CA ALA A 61 -4.76 -10.62 20.30
C ALA A 61 -3.62 -10.57 21.32
N HIS A 62 -2.73 -11.58 21.32
CA HIS A 62 -1.56 -11.62 22.19
C HIS A 62 -0.35 -10.86 21.62
N ARG A 63 -0.40 -10.39 20.37
CA ARG A 63 0.70 -9.70 19.72
C ARG A 63 0.58 -8.21 19.97
N THR A 64 1.30 -7.71 20.99
CA THR A 64 1.46 -6.27 21.18
C THR A 64 2.30 -5.72 20.02
N THR A 65 1.65 -5.07 19.05
CA THR A 65 2.34 -4.39 17.95
C THR A 65 2.97 -3.11 18.49
N VAL A 66 4.26 -3.17 18.82
CA VAL A 66 5.06 -1.97 19.06
C VAL A 66 5.21 -1.25 17.71
N MET A 67 4.26 -0.37 17.37
CA MET A 67 4.41 0.51 16.21
C MET A 67 5.55 1.49 16.50
N THR A 68 6.74 1.19 15.98
CA THR A 68 7.83 2.17 15.97
C THR A 68 7.39 3.37 15.12
N PRO A 69 7.45 4.62 15.63
CA PRO A 69 7.02 5.77 14.85
C PRO A 69 7.89 5.92 13.60
N ASN A 70 7.24 6.02 12.44
CA ASN A 70 7.89 6.26 11.15
C ASN A 70 8.68 7.59 11.21
N ARG A 71 10.01 7.52 11.31
CA ARG A 71 10.87 8.71 11.19
C ARG A 71 11.05 9.05 9.71
N SER A 72 10.61 10.24 9.29
CA SER A 72 10.80 10.71 7.93
C SER A 72 12.28 10.99 7.65
N VAL A 73 12.83 10.41 6.58
CA VAL A 73 14.18 10.70 6.09
C VAL A 73 14.09 11.78 5.03
N VAL A 74 14.55 13.00 5.35
CA VAL A 74 14.64 14.11 4.38
C VAL A 74 15.98 14.02 3.65
N VAL A 75 15.94 13.66 2.37
CA VAL A 75 17.12 13.69 1.49
C VAL A 75 17.18 15.03 0.76
N VAL A 76 18.09 15.91 1.16
CA VAL A 76 18.37 17.15 0.42
C VAL A 76 19.22 16.80 -0.80
N ARG A 77 18.63 16.80 -1.99
CA ARG A 77 19.37 16.68 -3.25
C ARG A 77 20.04 18.02 -3.57
N ARG A 78 21.37 18.11 -3.48
CA ARG A 78 22.13 19.21 -4.11
C ARG A 78 22.26 18.93 -5.60
N PRO A 79 21.71 19.77 -6.50
CA PRO A 79 21.96 19.63 -7.92
C PRO A 79 23.42 19.97 -8.21
N THR A 80 24.20 18.98 -8.67
CA THR A 80 25.50 19.23 -9.30
C THR A 80 25.22 19.97 -10.61
N ARG A 81 25.66 21.23 -10.70
CA ARG A 81 25.62 21.98 -11.96
C ARG A 81 26.45 21.23 -12.99
N THR A 82 25.77 20.53 -13.90
CA THR A 82 26.42 20.03 -15.11
C THR A 82 26.73 21.23 -15.99
N PHE A 83 28.00 21.35 -16.36
CA PHE A 83 28.48 22.34 -17.32
C PHE A 83 27.66 22.21 -18.61
N SER A 84 26.80 23.18 -18.89
CA SER A 84 26.00 23.17 -20.12
C SER A 84 26.83 23.72 -21.27
N PRO A 85 26.69 23.19 -22.50
CA PRO A 85 27.44 23.67 -23.65
C PRO A 85 27.18 25.15 -23.93
N ARG A 86 26.01 25.69 -23.54
CA ARG A 86 25.69 27.12 -23.60
C ARG A 86 26.52 27.98 -22.66
N LEU A 87 26.85 27.49 -21.45
CA LEU A 87 27.77 28.19 -20.54
C LEU A 87 29.19 28.20 -21.13
N ALA A 88 29.61 27.08 -21.72
CA ALA A 88 30.91 26.95 -22.40
C ALA A 88 31.07 27.92 -23.58
N GLU A 89 29.97 28.18 -24.29
CA GLU A 89 29.92 29.13 -25.41
C GLU A 89 29.91 30.58 -24.93
N ALA A 90 29.21 30.88 -23.82
CA ALA A 90 29.18 32.21 -23.22
C ALA A 90 30.52 32.65 -22.60
N MET A 91 31.35 31.71 -22.11
CA MET A 91 32.67 32.01 -21.54
C MET A 91 33.79 32.18 -22.58
N ARG A 92 33.50 31.96 -23.87
CA ARG A 92 34.45 32.09 -24.99
C ARG A 92 34.37 33.43 -25.73
N ARG A 93 33.74 34.43 -25.13
CA ARG A 93 33.57 35.79 -25.66
C ARG A 93 34.24 36.80 -24.74
#